data_AF-A0A7K1JJD6-F1
#
_entry.id   AF-A0A7K1JJD6-F1
#
_cell.length_a   1.000
_cell.length_b   1.000
_cell.length_c   1.000
_cell.angle_alpha   90.00
_cell.angle_beta   90.00
_cell.angle_gamma   90.00
#
_symmetry.space_group_name_H-M   'P 1'
#
loop_
_entity.id
_entity.type
_entity.pdbx_description
1 polymer ?
#
loop_
_entity_poly.entity_id
_entity_poly.type
_entity_poly.pdbx_seq_one_letter_code
_entity_poly.pdbx_strand_id
1 'polypeptide(L)'
;MSQPDSADLVDAHRHCHHNRRELAVSDVCGCFHCGLVCGPRDIAEWIDPVDDLAQPGQTALCPGCGIDSLIGDESGYPITDQFLHAMRIHWFS
;
A
#
# COMPACT_ATOMS: atom_id res chain seq x y z
N MET A 1 20.76 5.14 -9.13
CA MET A 1 19.67 4.43 -8.42
C MET A 1 19.05 3.51 -9.45
N SER A 2 19.12 2.20 -9.22
CA SER A 2 18.60 1.20 -10.16
C SER A 2 17.06 1.29 -10.21
N GLN A 3 16.46 0.96 -11.35
CA GLN A 3 15.00 0.83 -11.46
C GLN A 3 14.55 -0.39 -10.63
N PRO A 4 13.35 -0.36 -10.01
CA PRO A 4 12.81 -1.53 -9.33
C PRO A 4 12.58 -2.66 -10.32
N ASP A 5 12.94 -3.89 -9.93
CA ASP A 5 12.70 -5.06 -10.78
C ASP A 5 11.22 -5.44 -10.76
N SER A 6 10.72 -6.05 -11.84
CA SER A 6 9.30 -6.45 -11.91
C SER A 6 8.91 -7.42 -10.79
N ALA A 7 9.85 -8.22 -10.28
CA ALA A 7 9.60 -9.11 -9.14
C ALA A 7 9.33 -8.30 -7.86
N ASP A 8 10.10 -7.24 -7.60
CA ASP A 8 9.89 -6.36 -6.46
C ASP A 8 8.51 -5.70 -6.50
N LEU A 9 8.06 -5.28 -7.70
CA LEU A 9 6.73 -4.68 -7.88
C LEU A 9 5.60 -5.68 -7.59
N VAL A 10 5.82 -6.96 -7.91
CA VAL A 10 4.87 -8.05 -7.65
C VAL A 10 4.80 -8.38 -6.17
N ASP A 11 5.94 -8.46 -5.50
CA ASP A 11 5.98 -8.78 -4.08
C ASP A 11 5.52 -7.60 -3.22
N ALA A 12 5.87 -6.36 -3.57
CA ALA A 12 5.38 -5.15 -2.90
C ALA A 12 3.85 -5.03 -2.93
N HIS A 13 3.19 -5.46 -4.02
CA HIS A 13 1.72 -5.43 -4.11
C HIS A 13 1.03 -6.29 -3.05
N ARG A 14 1.69 -7.36 -2.56
CA ARG A 14 1.11 -8.20 -1.49
C ARG A 14 0.88 -7.43 -0.20
N HIS A 15 1.61 -6.33 0.01
CA HIS A 15 1.55 -5.48 1.19
C HIS A 15 0.41 -4.46 1.15
N CYS A 16 -0.41 -4.41 0.09
CA CYS A 16 -1.61 -3.57 0.08
C CYS A 16 -2.85 -4.30 0.61
N HIS A 17 -2.73 -5.60 0.91
CA HIS A 17 -3.80 -6.46 1.39
C HIS A 17 -3.51 -6.94 2.81
N HIS A 18 -4.51 -6.95 3.69
CA HIS A 18 -4.36 -7.40 5.09
C HIS A 18 -3.21 -6.71 5.84
N ASN A 19 -2.99 -5.45 5.53
CA ASN A 19 -1.79 -4.71 5.91
C ASN A 19 -1.93 -3.87 7.17
N ARG A 20 -3.06 -3.95 7.88
CA ARG A 20 -3.32 -3.12 9.07
C ARG A 20 -2.21 -3.14 10.11
N ARG A 21 -1.64 -4.32 10.39
CA ARG A 21 -0.55 -4.44 11.38
C ARG A 21 0.74 -3.80 10.88
N GLU A 22 1.06 -3.98 9.61
CA GLU A 22 2.25 -3.41 8.98
C GLU A 22 2.17 -1.88 8.93
N LEU A 23 1.05 -1.34 8.45
CA LEU A 23 0.84 0.11 8.41
C LEU A 23 0.86 0.70 9.83
N ALA A 24 0.36 -0.02 10.85
CA ALA A 24 0.38 0.48 12.23
C ALA A 24 1.79 0.65 12.82
N VAL A 25 2.79 -0.07 12.29
CA VAL A 25 4.19 0.05 12.72
C VAL A 25 5.06 0.82 11.72
N SER A 26 4.52 1.18 10.56
CA SER A 26 5.17 2.01 9.54
C SER A 26 5.28 3.45 10.00
N ASP A 27 6.32 4.16 9.56
CA ASP A 27 6.44 5.61 9.77
C ASP A 27 5.77 6.38 8.63
N VAL A 28 5.81 5.83 7.40
CA VAL A 28 5.22 6.43 6.21
C VAL A 28 4.49 5.40 5.35
N CYS A 29 3.40 5.83 4.73
CA CYS A 29 2.61 5.03 3.80
C CYS A 29 2.51 5.73 2.44
N GLY A 30 2.43 4.94 1.37
CA GLY A 30 2.34 5.44 0.01
C GLY A 30 1.27 4.73 -0.80
N CYS A 31 0.49 5.50 -1.56
CA CYS A 31 -0.50 4.96 -2.48
C CYS A 31 0.09 4.85 -3.88
N PHE A 32 0.23 3.64 -4.40
CA PHE A 32 0.75 3.43 -5.75
C PHE A 32 -0.29 3.67 -6.85
N HIS A 33 -1.54 4.02 -6.53
CA HIS A 33 -2.50 4.47 -7.54
C HIS A 33 -2.41 5.99 -7.78
N CYS A 34 -2.60 6.80 -6.73
CA CYS A 34 -2.65 8.27 -6.86
C CYS A 34 -1.31 8.95 -6.54
N GLY A 35 -0.34 8.25 -5.94
CA GLY A 35 0.95 8.80 -5.53
C GLY A 35 0.93 9.53 -4.19
N LEU A 36 -0.19 9.51 -3.44
CA LEU A 36 -0.24 10.14 -2.12
C LEU A 36 0.76 9.47 -1.17
N VAL A 37 1.51 10.29 -0.44
CA VAL A 37 2.31 9.88 0.71
C VAL A 37 1.67 10.47 1.98
N CYS A 38 1.40 9.63 2.98
CA CYS A 38 0.74 10.01 4.22
C CYS A 38 1.31 9.24 5.42
N GLY A 39 0.96 9.66 6.64
CA GLY A 39 1.24 8.87 7.83
C GLY A 39 0.19 7.76 8.01
N PRO A 40 0.50 6.70 8.77
CA PRO A 40 -0.46 5.64 9.05
C PRO A 40 -1.69 6.12 9.84
N ARG A 41 -1.55 7.23 10.59
CA ARG A 41 -2.64 7.86 11.34
C ARG A 41 -3.67 8.59 10.46
N ASP A 42 -3.33 8.87 9.21
CA ASP A 42 -4.23 9.52 8.25
C ASP A 42 -5.22 8.51 7.63
N ILE A 43 -5.01 7.20 7.85
CA ILE A 43 -5.84 6.13 7.31
C ILE A 43 -7.11 5.99 8.17
N ALA A 44 -8.23 6.47 7.65
CA ALA A 44 -9.52 6.43 8.33
C ALA A 44 -10.38 5.21 7.98
N GLU A 45 -10.26 4.70 6.76
CA GLU A 45 -11.15 3.68 6.21
C GLU A 45 -10.42 2.35 5.99
N TRP A 46 -11.07 1.27 6.41
CA TRP A 46 -10.55 -0.09 6.37
C TRP A 46 -11.65 -1.02 5.89
N ILE A 47 -11.33 -1.89 4.93
CA ILE A 47 -12.26 -2.86 4.36
C ILE A 47 -11.82 -4.29 4.66
N ASP A 48 -12.78 -5.19 4.53
CA ASP A 48 -12.60 -6.63 4.59
C ASP A 48 -12.47 -7.20 3.19
N PRO A 49 -11.48 -8.05 2.91
CA PRO A 49 -11.61 -8.96 1.78
C PRO A 49 -12.75 -9.92 2.07
N VAL A 50 -13.46 -10.25 1.00
CA VAL A 50 -14.84 -10.74 0.97
C VAL A 50 -15.06 -12.07 1.73
N ASP A 51 -14.00 -12.77 2.13
CA ASP A 51 -14.05 -14.16 2.60
C ASP A 51 -13.55 -14.42 4.04
N ASP A 52 -13.01 -13.43 4.77
CA ASP A 52 -12.25 -13.69 6.02
C ASP A 52 -12.90 -13.07 7.29
N LEU A 53 -13.98 -13.70 7.79
CA LEU A 53 -14.77 -13.21 8.92
C LEU A 53 -14.17 -13.47 10.33
N ALA A 54 -12.84 -13.57 10.46
CA ALA A 54 -12.20 -13.68 11.78
C ALA A 54 -11.95 -12.32 12.45
N GLN A 55 -11.52 -11.31 11.68
CA GLN A 55 -11.22 -9.96 12.18
C GLN A 55 -11.50 -8.90 11.11
N PRO A 56 -12.55 -8.06 11.27
CA PRO A 56 -12.89 -7.08 10.27
C PRO A 56 -11.89 -5.90 10.18
N GLY A 57 -11.93 -5.17 9.07
CA GLY A 57 -11.10 -4.03 8.65
C GLY A 57 -9.62 -4.34 8.61
N GLN A 58 -9.13 -5.14 7.65
CA GLN A 58 -7.70 -5.48 7.56
C GLN A 58 -6.97 -4.78 6.41
N THR A 59 -7.68 -4.29 5.40
CA THR A 59 -7.11 -3.65 4.22
C THR A 59 -7.41 -2.16 4.23
N ALA A 60 -6.37 -1.33 4.22
CA ALA A 60 -6.52 0.13 4.21
C ALA A 60 -7.02 0.66 2.87
N LEU A 61 -7.92 1.65 2.91
CA LEU A 61 -8.20 2.50 1.76
C LEU A 61 -7.34 3.76 1.79
N CYS A 62 -6.81 4.15 0.63
CA CYS A 62 -6.06 5.40 0.52
C CYS A 62 -6.95 6.61 0.88
N PRO A 63 -6.53 7.49 1.81
CA PRO A 63 -7.33 8.65 2.20
C PRO A 63 -7.47 9.71 1.08
N GLY A 64 -6.63 9.64 0.04
CA GLY A 64 -6.70 10.55 -1.10
C GLY A 64 -7.65 10.11 -2.22
N CYS A 65 -7.77 8.80 -2.49
CA CYS A 65 -8.55 8.30 -3.63
C CYS A 65 -9.50 7.14 -3.32
N GLY A 66 -9.48 6.59 -2.11
CA GLY A 66 -10.36 5.50 -1.69
C GLY A 66 -10.01 4.13 -2.26
N ILE A 67 -8.86 3.96 -2.92
CA ILE A 67 -8.41 2.67 -3.47
C ILE A 67 -7.49 1.95 -2.47
N ASP A 68 -7.62 0.63 -2.39
CA ASP A 68 -6.86 -0.31 -1.57
C ASP A 68 -5.44 -0.57 -2.10
N SER A 69 -4.75 0.48 -2.50
CA SER A 69 -3.40 0.44 -3.09
C SER A 69 -2.38 1.18 -2.23
N LEU A 70 -2.50 1.04 -0.91
CA LEU A 70 -1.66 1.70 0.08
C LEU A 70 -0.68 0.68 0.69
N ILE A 71 0.62 0.98 0.71
CA ILE A 71 1.65 0.16 1.36
C ILE A 71 2.48 1.00 2.34
N GLY A 72 3.07 0.38 3.35
CA GLY A 72 3.90 1.04 4.37
C GLY A 72 5.39 0.79 4.15
N ASP A 73 6.26 1.58 4.77
CA ASP A 73 7.71 1.37 4.71
C ASP A 73 8.18 0.11 5.47
N GLU A 74 7.38 -0.39 6.41
CA GLU A 74 7.61 -1.70 7.06
C GLU A 74 7.33 -2.90 6.12
N SER A 75 6.84 -2.66 4.90
CA SER A 75 6.80 -3.68 3.83
C SER A 75 8.20 -4.11 3.38
N GLY A 76 9.25 -3.33 3.72
CA GLY A 76 10.59 -3.51 3.20
C GLY A 76 10.81 -2.88 1.81
N TYR A 77 9.79 -2.20 1.26
CA TYR A 77 9.88 -1.49 -0.03
C TYR A 77 9.88 0.03 0.15
N PRO A 78 10.59 0.77 -0.71
CA PRO A 78 10.75 2.20 -0.55
C PRO A 78 9.46 2.97 -0.89
N ILE A 79 8.98 3.79 0.04
CA ILE A 79 7.88 4.74 -0.19
C ILE A 79 8.42 6.01 -0.84
N THR A 80 8.70 5.93 -2.14
CA THR A 80 9.23 7.04 -2.95
C THR A 80 8.41 7.24 -4.22
N ASP A 81 8.37 8.46 -4.75
CA ASP A 81 7.67 8.78 -6.01
C ASP A 81 8.08 7.83 -7.14
N GLN A 82 9.37 7.50 -7.25
CA GLN A 82 9.88 6.58 -8.27
C GLN A 82 9.27 5.17 -8.15
N PHE A 83 9.25 4.61 -6.94
CA PHE A 83 8.76 3.26 -6.70
C PHE A 83 7.24 3.17 -6.83
N LEU A 84 6.51 4.13 -6.23
CA LEU A 84 5.05 4.21 -6.34
C LEU A 84 4.62 4.39 -7.80
N HIS A 85 5.34 5.19 -8.58
CA HIS A 85 5.07 5.35 -10.00
C HIS A 85 5.33 4.06 -10.79
N ALA A 86 6.40 3.32 -10.48
CA ALA A 86 6.67 2.03 -11.11
C ALA A 86 5.57 1.00 -10.81
N MET A 87 5.12 0.92 -9.56
CA MET A 87 3.97 0.09 -9.17
C MET A 87 2.69 0.53 -9.90
N ARG A 88 2.43 1.83 -10.03
CA ARG A 88 1.28 2.36 -10.77
C ARG A 88 1.27 1.88 -12.20
N ILE A 89 2.40 2.01 -12.89
CA ILE A 89 2.54 1.54 -14.27
C ILE A 89 2.29 0.04 -14.32
N HIS A 90 2.87 -0.74 -13.40
CA HIS A 90 2.71 -2.20 -13.43
C HIS A 90 1.26 -2.68 -13.21
N TRP A 91 0.51 -2.05 -12.31
CA TRP A 91 -0.79 -2.56 -11.85
C TRP A 91 -2.02 -1.82 -12.41
N PHE A 92 -1.86 -0.60 -12.91
CA PHE A 92 -2.96 0.27 -13.34
C PHE A 92 -2.80 0.82 -14.77
N SER A 93 -1.97 0.19 -15.60
CA SER A 93 -1.84 0.53 -17.03
C SER A 93 -2.56 -0.44 -17.97
#